data_AF-A0A2V6ZRY7-F1
#
_entry.id   AF-A0A2V6ZRY7-F1
#
_cell.length_a   1.000
_cell.length_b   1.000
_cell.length_c   1.000
_cell.angle_alpha   90.00
_cell.angle_beta   90.00
_cell.angle_gamma   90.00
#
_symmetry.space_group_name_H-M   'P 1'
#
loop_
_entity.id
_entity.type
_entity.pdbx_description
1 polymer ?
#
loop_
_entity_poly.entity_id
_entity_poly.type
_entity_poly.pdbx_seq_one_letter_code
_entity_poly.pdbx_strand_id
1 'polypeptide(L)' 'MIRSMAQGLRELVGRVMIDPEFLAELLRAPETLLAEYQLSDAERATVQQALARLAKTPSNERRHQFRSSLISRVAT' A
#
# COMPACT_ATOMS: atom_id res chain seq x y z
N MET A 1 20.36 10.34 -21.06
CA MET A 1 20.29 8.90 -20.72
C MET A 1 19.61 8.81 -19.36
N ILE A 2 18.28 8.74 -19.32
CA ILE A 2 17.53 8.75 -18.06
C ILE A 2 17.66 7.35 -17.47
N ARG A 3 18.43 7.25 -16.38
CA ARG A 3 18.63 6.03 -15.59
C ARG A 3 17.27 5.37 -15.38
N SER A 4 17.09 4.15 -15.89
CA SER A 4 15.98 3.27 -15.51
C SER A 4 15.97 3.17 -13.99
N MET A 5 15.15 4.01 -13.37
CA MET A 5 14.89 3.98 -11.94
C MET A 5 14.12 2.68 -11.71
N ALA A 6 14.82 1.62 -11.36
CA ALA A 6 14.20 0.40 -10.85
C ALA A 6 13.20 0.84 -9.78
N GLN A 7 11.90 0.72 -10.08
CA GLN A 7 10.86 1.07 -9.13
C GLN A 7 10.95 0.04 -8.01
N GLY A 8 11.60 0.43 -6.91
CA GLY A 8 11.79 -0.41 -5.73
C GLY A 8 10.62 -0.27 -4.76
N LEU A 9 10.76 -0.91 -3.59
CA LEU A 9 9.73 -0.92 -2.55
C LEU A 9 9.25 0.49 -2.16
N ARG A 10 10.15 1.47 -2.11
CA ARG A 10 9.83 2.85 -1.72
C ARG A 10 8.84 3.53 -2.69
N GLU A 11 9.00 3.31 -3.99
CA GLU A 11 8.12 3.89 -5.00
C GLU A 11 6.73 3.22 -4.97
N LEU A 12 6.69 1.90 -4.76
CA LEU A 12 5.45 1.16 -4.56
C LEU A 12 4.66 1.71 -3.37
N VAL A 13 5.32 1.84 -2.22
CA VAL A 13 4.70 2.36 -1.00
C VAL A 13 4.23 3.80 -1.19
N GLY A 14 5.06 4.65 -1.82
CA GLY A 14 4.70 6.01 -2.15
C GLY A 14 3.42 6.09 -2.99
N ARG A 15 3.32 5.24 -4.03
CA ARG A 15 2.16 5.21 -4.93
C ARG A 15 0.89 4.73 -4.23
N VAL A 16 0.98 3.71 -3.38
CA VAL A 16 -0.14 3.23 -2.55
C VAL A 16 -0.68 4.33 -1.63
N MET A 17 0.18 5.22 -1.13
CA MET A 17 -0.24 6.29 -0.20
C MET A 17 -0.92 7.47 -0.91
N ILE A 18 -0.57 7.75 -2.16
CA ILE A 18 -1.11 8.88 -2.92
C ILE A 18 -2.27 8.50 -3.84
N ASP A 19 -2.33 7.23 -4.26
CA ASP A 19 -3.26 6.73 -5.26
C ASP A 19 -4.11 5.58 -4.68
N PRO A 20 -5.34 5.88 -4.22
CA PRO A 20 -6.23 4.87 -3.69
C PRO A 20 -6.76 3.91 -4.76
N GLU A 21 -6.77 4.32 -6.04
CA GLU A 21 -7.15 3.43 -7.14
C GLU A 21 -6.04 2.42 -7.44
N PHE A 22 -4.78 2.87 -7.39
CA PHE A 22 -3.63 1.97 -7.45
C PHE A 22 -3.66 0.92 -6.34
N LEU A 23 -4.03 1.31 -5.12
CA LEU A 23 -4.19 0.35 -4.03
C LEU A 23 -5.30 -0.67 -4.32
N ALA A 24 -6.43 -0.25 -4.91
CA ALA A 24 -7.51 -1.17 -5.27
C ALA A 24 -7.06 -2.18 -6.32
N GLU A 25 -6.32 -1.74 -7.33
CA GLU A 25 -5.75 -2.61 -8.36
C GLU A 25 -4.65 -3.53 -7.79
N LEU A 26 -3.82 -3.02 -6.87
CA LEU A 26 -2.81 -3.80 -6.16
C LEU A 26 -3.41 -4.88 -5.27
N LEU A 27 -4.58 -4.64 -4.67
CA LEU A 27 -5.33 -5.65 -3.93
C LEU A 27 -5.99 -6.68 -4.86
N ARG A 28 -6.35 -6.28 -6.09
CA ARG A 28 -7.00 -7.14 -7.08
C ARG A 28 -6.01 -8.09 -7.77
N ALA A 29 -4.81 -7.59 -8.12
CA ALA A 29 -3.78 -8.33 -8.83
C ALA A 29 -2.37 -8.03 -8.27
N PRO A 30 -2.08 -8.44 -7.02
CA PRO A 30 -0.81 -8.13 -6.36
C PRO A 30 0.39 -8.74 -7.10
N GLU A 31 0.29 -9.97 -7.59
CA GLU A 31 1.41 -10.64 -8.26
C GLU A 31 1.80 -9.97 -9.57
N THR A 32 0.81 -9.55 -10.36
CA THR A 32 1.02 -8.87 -11.65
C THR A 32 1.68 -7.50 -11.44
N LEU A 33 1.18 -6.72 -10.49
CA LEU A 33 1.75 -5.39 -10.22
C LEU A 33 3.12 -5.47 -9.56
N LEU A 34 3.35 -6.39 -8.61
CA LEU A 34 4.66 -6.55 -7.96
C LEU A 34 5.75 -7.11 -8.90
N ALA A 35 5.36 -7.70 -10.04
CA ALA A 35 6.30 -8.11 -11.09
C ALA A 35 6.89 -6.92 -11.85
N GLU A 36 6.19 -5.78 -11.91
CA GLU A 36 6.70 -4.53 -12.51
C GLU A 36 7.73 -3.83 -11.62
N TYR A 37 7.77 -4.18 -10.34
CA TYR A 37 8.71 -3.64 -9.36
C TYR A 37 9.89 -4.58 -9.16
N GLN A 38 11.08 -3.99 -9.01
CA GLN A 38 12.32 -4.72 -8.80
C GLN A 38 12.49 -5.00 -7.30
N LEU A 39 11.65 -5.93 -6.81
CA LEU A 39 11.60 -6.34 -5.42
C LEU A 39 12.32 -7.67 -5.23
N SER A 40 13.10 -7.78 -4.17
CA SER A 40 13.59 -9.08 -3.68
C SER A 40 12.43 -9.94 -3.15
N ASP A 41 12.62 -11.26 -3.08
CA ASP A 41 11.62 -12.17 -2.50
C ASP A 41 11.21 -11.78 -1.07
N ALA A 42 12.15 -11.28 -0.27
CA ALA A 42 11.88 -10.80 1.09
C ALA A 42 10.98 -9.55 1.09
N GLU A 43 11.21 -8.61 0.18
CA GLU A 43 10.38 -7.41 0.03
C GLU A 43 8.99 -7.77 -0.51
N ARG A 44 8.91 -8.67 -1.49
CA ARG A 44 7.63 -9.17 -2.02
C ARG A 44 6.80 -9.84 -0.94
N ALA A 45 7.39 -10.73 -0.16
CA ALA A 45 6.73 -11.38 0.97
C ALA A 45 6.22 -10.36 2.00
N THR A 46 7.03 -9.35 2.31
CA THR A 46 6.65 -8.26 3.22
C THR A 46 5.45 -7.47 2.71
N VAL A 47 5.45 -7.11 1.42
CA VAL A 47 4.33 -6.38 0.79
C VAL A 47 3.07 -7.25 0.76
N GLN A 48 3.17 -8.51 0.37
CA GLN A 48 2.02 -9.42 0.35
C GLN A 48 1.42 -9.61 1.75
N GLN A 49 2.24 -9.73 2.79
CA GLN A 49 1.76 -9.78 4.17
C GLN A 49 1.05 -8.48 4.58
N ALA A 50 1.59 -7.32 4.20
CA ALA A 50 0.96 -6.03 4.45
C ALA A 50 -0.39 -5.90 3.73
N LEU A 51 -0.47 -6.30 2.45
CA LEU A 51 -1.70 -6.30 1.67
C LEU A 51 -2.76 -7.25 2.25
N ALA A 52 -2.36 -8.45 2.69
CA ALA A 52 -3.26 -9.41 3.32
C ALA A 52 -3.86 -8.87 4.65
N ARG A 53 -3.06 -8.12 5.44
CA ARG A 53 -3.55 -7.42 6.64
C ARG A 53 -4.51 -6.29 6.27
N LEU A 54 -4.21 -5.54 5.21
CA LEU A 54 -5.05 -4.46 4.73
C LEU A 54 -6.41 -4.96 4.21
N ALA A 55 -6.41 -6.06 3.44
CA ALA A 55 -7.60 -6.72 2.92
C ALA A 55 -8.51 -7.29 4.02
N LYS A 56 -7.93 -7.77 5.13
CA LYS A 56 -8.67 -8.21 6.32
C LYS A 56 -9.31 -7.07 7.10
N THR A 57 -8.93 -5.83 6.84
CA THR A 57 -9.57 -4.68 7.47
C THR A 57 -10.77 -4.30 6.59
N PRO A 58 -12.01 -4.15 7.08
CA PRO A 58 -13.15 -3.78 6.24
C PRO A 58 -13.10 -2.29 5.84
N SER A 59 -13.42 -1.99 4.57
CA SER A 59 -13.32 -0.64 3.97
C SER A 59 -14.45 0.32 4.34
N ASN A 60 -15.54 -0.15 4.96
CA ASN A 60 -16.72 0.68 5.23
C ASN A 60 -16.73 1.32 6.64
N GLU A 61 -16.02 0.74 7.61
CA GLU A 61 -15.90 1.26 8.99
C GLU A 61 -14.63 2.11 9.22
N ARG A 62 -13.64 1.97 8.32
CA ARG A 62 -12.27 2.48 8.50
C ARG A 62 -12.18 4.00 8.46
N ARG A 63 -12.90 4.67 7.56
CA ARG A 63 -12.84 6.14 7.43
C ARG A 63 -13.43 6.83 8.66
N HIS A 64 -14.50 6.28 9.24
CA HIS A 64 -15.17 6.89 10.40
C HIS A 64 -14.35 6.71 11.69
N GLN A 65 -13.85 5.49 11.93
CA GLN A 65 -12.96 5.18 13.06
C GLN A 65 -11.62 5.93 12.98
N PHE A 66 -11.02 6.03 11.79
CA PHE A 66 -9.76 6.75 11.59
C PHE A 66 -9.92 8.26 11.84
N ARG A 67 -11.03 8.87 11.39
CA ARG A 67 -11.32 10.29 11.67
C ARG A 67 -11.53 10.55 13.16
N SER A 68 -12.26 9.68 13.84
CA SER A 68 -12.52 9.81 15.28
C SER A 68 -11.24 9.68 16.11
N SER A 69 -10.38 8.72 15.76
CA SER A 69 -9.11 8.48 16.47
C SER A 69 -8.08 9.61 16.27
N LEU A 70 -8.06 10.25 15.10
CA LEU A 70 -7.17 11.41 14.85
C LEU A 70 -7.64 12.69 15.57
N ILE A 71 -8.95 12.94 15.65
CA ILE A 71 -9.49 14.11 16.38
C ILE A 71 -9.21 14.00 17.89
N SER A 72 -9.33 12.80 18.47
CA SER A 72 -9.05 12.59 19.89
C SER A 72 -7.57 12.77 20.27
N ARG A 73 -6.63 12.60 19.34
CA ARG A 73 -5.18 12.72 19.59
C ARG A 73 -4.59 14.12 19.33
N VAL A 74 -5.36 15.03 18.75
CA VAL A 74 -4.98 16.44 18.59
C VAL A 74 -5.49 17.30 19.75
N ALA A 75 -6.48 16.81 20.50
CA ALA A 75 -7.07 17.52 21.64
C ALA A 75 -6.41 17.18 23.00
N THR A 76 -5.35 16.37 23.04
CA THR A 76 -4.55 16.05 24.23
C THR A 76 -3.09 16.32 23.91
#